data_AF-A0A9E1VT32-F1
#
_entry.id   AF-A0A9E1VT32-F1
#
_cell.length_a   1.000
_cell.length_b   1.000
_cell.length_c   1.000
_cell.angle_alpha   90.00
_cell.angle_beta   90.00
_cell.angle_gamma   90.00
#
_symmetry.space_group_name_H-M   'P 1'
#
loop_
_entity.id
_entity.type
_entity.pdbx_description
1 polymer ?
#
loop_
_entity_poly.entity_id
_entity_poly.type
_entity_poly.pdbx_seq_one_letter_code
_entity_poly.pdbx_strand_id
1 'polypeptide(L)'
;RLGCGLVADIHPTTYELRLGILQTKAESLGVSFPDKVLEFLAHKIISNVRELEGALRRIAALSSLIGRKITLEMTQEALRDLLRANERRLDIEDIQRKVAERFAIKVSDMHSVRRHRTIARPRQIAMYLAKKLTTKSLPEIGRAFGGRDHTTVMHAVRTVKTIMQSDSAFAEEVELLKRTLES
;
A
#
# COMPACT_ATOMS: atom_id res chain seq x y z
N ARG A 1 -2.85 -37.75 1.71
CA ARG A 1 -3.91 -36.95 2.36
C ARG A 1 -3.30 -36.36 3.63
N LEU A 2 -2.95 -35.08 3.62
CA LEU A 2 -2.60 -34.30 4.82
C LEU A 2 -3.70 -33.25 4.97
N GLY A 3 -4.75 -33.63 5.68
CA GLY A 3 -5.81 -32.71 6.12
C GLY A 3 -5.53 -32.31 7.57
N CYS A 4 -6.04 -31.14 7.94
CA CYS A 4 -6.05 -30.56 9.30
C CYS A 4 -4.83 -29.69 9.67
N GLY A 5 -4.62 -28.61 8.91
CA GLY A 5 -4.04 -27.38 9.44
C GLY A 5 -5.14 -26.31 9.47
N LEU A 6 -5.39 -25.70 10.62
CA LEU A 6 -6.33 -24.58 10.73
C LEU A 6 -5.74 -23.39 9.97
N VAL A 7 -6.29 -23.09 8.80
CA VAL A 7 -5.87 -21.94 8.00
C VAL A 7 -6.61 -20.72 8.55
N ALA A 8 -5.92 -19.93 9.38
CA ALA A 8 -6.42 -18.64 9.84
C ALA A 8 -5.94 -17.55 8.88
N ASP A 9 -6.88 -16.83 8.27
CA ASP A 9 -6.57 -15.68 7.44
C ASP A 9 -6.02 -14.54 8.30
N ILE A 10 -4.82 -14.05 7.96
CA ILE A 10 -4.24 -12.85 8.58
C ILE A 10 -4.83 -11.63 7.86
N HIS A 11 -5.82 -10.99 8.47
CA HIS A 11 -6.38 -9.76 7.94
C HIS A 11 -5.42 -8.56 8.13
N PRO A 12 -5.49 -7.54 7.26
CA PRO A 12 -4.80 -6.27 7.49
C PRO A 12 -5.16 -5.72 8.87
N THR A 13 -4.17 -5.19 9.59
CA THR A 13 -4.43 -4.62 10.91
C THR A 13 -5.38 -3.43 10.78
N THR A 14 -6.45 -3.41 11.57
CA THR A 14 -7.30 -2.21 11.70
C THR A 14 -6.56 -1.16 12.54
N TYR A 15 -7.05 0.08 12.53
CA TYR A 15 -6.49 1.13 13.37
C TYR A 15 -6.54 0.75 14.86
N GLU A 16 -7.67 0.22 15.30
CA GLU A 16 -7.94 -0.20 16.68
C GLU A 16 -6.98 -1.31 17.09
N LEU A 17 -6.75 -2.28 16.20
CA LEU A 17 -5.80 -3.36 16.46
C LEU A 17 -4.36 -2.84 16.56
N ARG A 18 -3.95 -1.90 15.69
CA ARG A 18 -2.62 -1.28 15.78
C ARG A 18 -2.44 -0.51 17.08
N LEU A 19 -3.43 0.27 17.48
CA LEU A 19 -3.40 1.03 18.73
C LEU A 19 -3.32 0.09 19.95
N GLY A 20 -4.15 -0.95 19.99
CA GLY A 20 -4.12 -1.93 21.08
C GLY A 20 -2.79 -2.69 21.18
N ILE A 21 -2.19 -3.04 20.03
CA ILE A 21 -0.84 -3.63 19.99
C ILE A 21 0.19 -2.65 20.58
N LEU A 22 0.16 -1.38 20.16
CA LEU A 22 1.08 -0.37 20.66
C LEU A 22 0.98 -0.17 22.17
N GLN A 23 -0.25 -0.07 22.71
CA GLN A 23 -0.51 0.05 24.15
C GLN A 23 0.06 -1.14 24.92
N THR A 24 -0.31 -2.36 24.52
CA THR A 24 0.16 -3.61 25.14
C THR A 24 1.70 -3.70 25.13
N LYS A 25 2.33 -3.30 24.02
CA LYS A 25 3.79 -3.35 23.89
C LYS A 25 4.48 -2.23 24.67
N ALA A 26 3.88 -1.05 24.79
CA ALA A 26 4.40 0.04 25.60
C ALA A 26 4.42 -0.35 27.09
N GLU A 27 3.32 -0.94 27.57
CA GLU A 27 3.22 -1.51 28.91
C GLU A 27 4.30 -2.58 29.16
N SER A 28 4.44 -3.52 28.21
CA SER A 28 5.46 -4.59 28.30
C SER A 28 6.90 -4.07 28.34
N LEU A 29 7.15 -2.90 27.74
CA LEU A 29 8.46 -2.23 27.76
C LEU A 29 8.71 -1.45 29.06
N GLY A 30 7.67 -1.22 29.88
CA GLY A 30 7.76 -0.40 31.09
C GLY A 30 8.02 1.08 30.81
N VAL A 31 7.69 1.56 29.60
CA VAL A 31 7.96 2.93 29.15
C VAL A 31 6.64 3.67 29.00
N SER A 32 6.53 4.85 29.62
CA SER A 32 5.35 5.70 29.48
C SER A 32 5.39 6.45 28.15
N PHE A 33 4.43 6.14 27.27
CA PHE A 33 4.19 6.86 26.03
C PHE A 33 2.96 7.75 26.17
N PRO A 34 3.00 9.01 25.72
CA PRO A 34 1.78 9.82 25.59
C PRO A 34 0.82 9.17 24.57
N ASP A 35 -0.49 9.19 24.85
CA ASP A 35 -1.51 8.61 23.96
C ASP A 35 -1.42 9.16 22.54
N LYS A 36 -1.21 10.47 22.40
CA LYS A 36 -1.03 11.14 21.11
C LYS A 36 0.11 10.54 20.27
N VAL A 37 1.17 10.03 20.91
CA VAL A 37 2.28 9.37 20.20
C VAL A 37 1.84 7.99 19.71
N LEU A 38 1.14 7.22 20.54
CA LEU A 38 0.64 5.90 20.14
C LEU A 38 -0.42 6.02 19.02
N GLU A 39 -1.35 6.96 19.15
CA GLU A 39 -2.34 7.27 18.12
C GLU A 39 -1.68 7.72 16.81
N PHE A 40 -0.65 8.56 16.88
CA PHE A 40 0.11 8.99 15.71
C PHE A 40 0.79 7.81 15.00
N LEU A 41 1.44 6.92 15.74
CA LEU A 41 2.07 5.72 15.18
C LEU A 41 1.04 4.79 14.54
N ALA A 42 -0.10 4.57 15.19
CA ALA A 42 -1.20 3.75 14.67
C ALA A 42 -1.80 4.32 13.37
N HIS A 43 -1.82 5.64 13.21
CA HIS A 43 -2.25 6.28 11.97
C HIS A 43 -1.20 6.19 10.86
N LYS A 44 0.08 6.45 11.18
CA LYS A 44 1.13 6.61 10.17
C LYS A 44 1.77 5.29 9.73
N ILE A 45 1.76 4.26 10.56
CA ILE A 45 2.40 2.97 10.28
C ILE A 45 1.32 1.92 10.02
N ILE A 46 0.85 1.87 8.77
CA ILE A 46 -0.19 0.92 8.32
C ILE A 46 0.39 -0.34 7.67
N SER A 47 1.71 -0.48 7.71
CA SER A 47 2.45 -1.43 6.89
C SER A 47 2.35 -2.87 7.35
N ASN A 48 2.76 -3.13 8.58
CA ASN A 48 2.71 -4.41 9.27
C ASN A 48 3.06 -4.20 10.75
N VAL A 49 2.70 -5.19 11.57
CA VAL A 49 2.92 -5.16 13.03
C VAL A 49 4.42 -5.05 13.39
N ARG A 50 5.32 -5.62 12.59
CA ARG A 50 6.77 -5.60 12.89
C ARG A 50 7.35 -4.19 12.78
N GLU A 51 6.98 -3.43 11.75
CA GLU A 51 7.38 -2.02 11.63
C GLU A 51 6.81 -1.17 12.77
N LEU A 52 5.57 -1.43 13.16
CA LEU A 52 4.89 -0.76 14.27
C LEU A 52 5.63 -0.99 15.61
N GLU A 53 5.94 -2.25 15.93
CA GLU A 53 6.72 -2.62 17.12
C GLU A 53 8.15 -2.07 17.06
N GLY A 54 8.79 -2.10 15.89
CA GLY A 54 10.12 -1.57 15.67
C GLY A 54 10.19 -0.06 15.92
N ALA A 55 9.20 0.69 15.44
CA ALA A 55 9.07 2.12 15.68
C ALA A 55 8.93 2.43 17.19
N LEU A 56 8.05 1.70 17.89
CA LEU A 56 7.86 1.86 19.34
C LEU A 56 9.17 1.60 20.12
N ARG A 57 9.87 0.50 19.83
CA ARG A 57 11.15 0.17 20.46
C ARG A 57 12.22 1.22 20.17
N ARG A 58 12.27 1.76 18.94
CA ARG A 58 13.23 2.79 18.56
C ARG A 58 13.04 4.07 19.38
N ILE A 59 11.79 4.50 19.57
CA ILE A 59 11.46 5.68 20.39
C ILE A 59 11.84 5.44 21.85
N ALA A 60 11.49 4.27 22.42
CA ALA A 60 11.84 3.91 23.79
C ALA A 60 13.35 3.91 24.02
N ALA A 61 14.11 3.28 23.11
CA ALA A 61 15.56 3.25 23.18
C ALA A 61 16.17 4.65 23.10
N LEU A 62 15.67 5.50 22.20
CA LEU A 62 16.15 6.88 22.06
C LEU A 62 15.85 7.74 23.29
N SER A 63 14.67 7.56 23.90
CA SER A 63 14.28 8.27 25.13
C SER A 63 15.18 7.88 26.30
N SER A 64 15.46 6.58 26.43
CA SER A 64 16.38 6.06 27.45
C SER A 64 17.82 6.56 27.24
N LEU A 65 18.30 6.57 25.99
CA LEU A 65 19.66 6.99 25.67
C LEU A 65 19.91 8.49 25.88
N ILE A 66 18.97 9.34 25.48
CA ILE A 66 19.11 10.81 25.55
C ILE A 66 18.59 11.35 26.89
N GLY A 67 17.85 10.55 27.66
CA GLY A 67 17.19 10.98 28.89
C GLY A 67 16.07 12.02 28.67
N ARG A 68 15.51 12.08 27.46
CA ARG A 68 14.43 13.02 27.11
C ARG A 68 13.08 12.33 27.20
N LYS A 69 12.07 13.09 27.62
CA LYS A 69 10.67 12.64 27.57
C LYS A 69 10.25 12.37 26.14
N ILE A 70 9.44 11.34 25.95
CA ILE A 70 8.86 11.01 24.65
C ILE A 70 7.85 12.09 24.27
N THR A 71 8.08 12.77 23.16
CA THR A 71 7.14 13.74 22.58
C THR A 71 6.84 13.40 21.12
N LEU A 72 5.83 14.07 20.56
CA LEU A 72 5.48 13.90 19.16
C LEU A 72 6.60 14.38 18.23
N GLU A 73 7.26 15.50 18.57
CA GLU A 73 8.37 16.06 17.80
C GLU A 73 9.55 15.09 17.74
N MET A 74 9.96 14.55 18.91
CA MET A 74 11.02 13.56 18.99
C MET A 74 10.69 12.30 18.18
N THR A 75 9.43 11.86 18.23
CA THR A 75 8.95 10.69 17.48
C THR A 75 9.06 10.92 15.98
N GLN A 76 8.62 12.09 15.49
CA GLN A 76 8.69 12.46 14.08
C GLN A 76 10.13 12.55 13.58
N GLU A 77 11.05 13.08 14.39
CA GLU A 77 12.46 13.15 14.06
C GLU A 77 13.09 11.75 14.00
N ALA A 78 12.87 10.93 15.03
CA ALA A 78 13.44 9.58 15.16
C ALA A 78 12.97 8.62 14.06
N LEU A 79 11.76 8.84 13.55
CA LEU A 79 11.12 7.99 12.55
C LEU A 79 11.03 8.62 11.17
N ARG A 80 11.71 9.74 10.91
CA ARG A 80 11.58 10.51 9.65
C ARG A 80 11.62 9.64 8.40
N ASP A 81 12.62 8.78 8.27
CA ASP A 81 12.77 7.93 7.07
C ASP A 81 11.68 6.85 6.97
N LEU A 82 11.30 6.27 8.11
CA LEU A 82 10.22 5.27 8.18
C LEU A 82 8.87 5.91 7.80
N LEU A 83 8.58 7.11 8.32
CA LEU A 83 7.36 7.84 8.04
C LEU A 83 7.31 8.24 6.56
N ARG A 84 8.43 8.74 5.99
CA ARG A 84 8.53 9.02 4.56
C ARG A 84 8.31 7.80 3.68
N ALA A 85 8.87 6.65 4.06
CA ALA A 85 8.66 5.40 3.34
C ALA A 85 7.20 4.92 3.38
N ASN A 86 6.49 5.17 4.49
CA ASN A 86 5.06 4.87 4.60
C ASN A 86 4.16 5.87 3.87
N GLU A 87 4.51 7.15 3.83
CA GLU A 87 3.78 8.18 3.07
C GLU A 87 3.91 8.01 1.56
N ARG A 88 5.06 7.52 1.06
CA ARG A 88 5.28 7.24 -0.36
C ARG A 88 4.67 5.93 -0.85
N ARG A 89 3.83 5.26 -0.06
CA ARG A 89 3.19 4.03 -0.50
C ARG A 89 2.19 4.33 -1.59
N LEU A 90 2.59 4.04 -2.81
CA LEU A 90 1.73 4.07 -3.97
C LEU A 90 0.51 3.17 -3.76
N ASP A 91 -0.69 3.74 -3.80
CA ASP A 91 -1.93 2.97 -3.74
C ASP A 91 -2.58 2.83 -5.14
N ILE A 92 -3.58 1.95 -5.24
CA ILE A 92 -4.29 1.70 -6.50
C ILE A 92 -4.96 2.98 -7.03
N GLU A 93 -5.46 3.84 -6.15
CA GLU A 93 -6.10 5.10 -6.53
C GLU A 93 -5.12 6.06 -7.22
N ASP A 94 -3.87 6.12 -6.75
CA ASP A 94 -2.82 6.95 -7.38
C ASP A 94 -2.49 6.44 -8.78
N ILE A 95 -2.40 5.13 -8.93
CA ILE A 95 -2.19 4.47 -10.23
C ILE A 95 -3.35 4.77 -11.18
N GLN A 96 -4.60 4.64 -10.70
CA GLN A 96 -5.78 4.97 -11.50
C GLN A 96 -5.75 6.42 -11.97
N ARG A 97 -5.43 7.36 -11.07
CA ARG A 97 -5.36 8.79 -11.36
C ARG A 97 -4.30 9.08 -12.42
N LYS A 98 -3.08 8.55 -12.25
CA LYS A 98 -1.96 8.82 -13.17
C LYS A 98 -2.17 8.21 -14.54
N VAL A 99 -2.73 6.99 -14.60
CA VAL A 99 -3.07 6.37 -15.88
C VAL A 99 -4.23 7.11 -16.54
N ALA A 100 -5.25 7.53 -15.79
CA ALA A 100 -6.37 8.31 -16.33
C ALA A 100 -5.89 9.64 -16.94
N GLU A 101 -5.02 10.36 -16.22
CA GLU A 101 -4.38 11.59 -16.69
C GLU A 101 -3.61 11.36 -18.00
N ARG A 102 -2.76 10.32 -18.05
CA ARG A 102 -1.93 10.02 -19.22
C ARG A 102 -2.76 9.73 -20.48
N PHE A 103 -3.87 9.03 -20.33
CA PHE A 103 -4.74 8.65 -21.45
C PHE A 103 -5.92 9.61 -21.66
N ALA A 104 -5.95 10.74 -20.95
CA ALA A 104 -7.00 11.74 -21.02
C ALA A 104 -8.43 11.16 -20.84
N ILE A 105 -8.58 10.21 -19.90
CA ILE A 105 -9.88 9.65 -19.49
C ILE A 105 -10.23 10.07 -18.07
N LYS A 106 -11.50 9.93 -17.68
CA LYS A 106 -11.89 10.19 -16.29
C LYS A 106 -11.53 9.00 -15.40
N VAL A 107 -11.17 9.25 -14.15
CA VAL A 107 -10.94 8.16 -13.17
C VAL A 107 -12.19 7.28 -13.03
N SER A 108 -13.39 7.85 -13.13
CA SER A 108 -14.65 7.08 -13.15
C SER A 108 -14.73 6.03 -14.27
N ASP A 109 -14.03 6.25 -15.38
CA ASP A 109 -13.98 5.29 -16.49
C ASP A 109 -13.17 4.02 -16.13
N MET A 110 -12.33 4.07 -15.09
CA MET A 110 -11.67 2.88 -14.53
C MET A 110 -12.68 1.92 -13.92
N HIS A 111 -13.83 2.41 -13.43
CA HIS A 111 -14.90 1.60 -12.85
C HIS A 111 -15.95 1.17 -13.89
N SER A 112 -16.05 1.87 -15.02
CA SER A 112 -17.06 1.64 -16.06
C SER A 112 -17.02 0.25 -16.67
N VAL A 113 -18.16 -0.40 -16.93
CA VAL A 113 -18.23 -1.69 -17.65
C VAL A 113 -17.90 -1.61 -19.14
N ARG A 114 -17.76 -0.39 -19.69
CA ARG A 114 -17.48 -0.13 -21.10
C ARG A 114 -16.18 -0.83 -21.54
N ARG A 115 -16.23 -1.44 -22.73
CA ARG A 115 -15.15 -2.25 -23.33
C ARG A 115 -14.45 -1.58 -24.52
N HIS A 116 -14.80 -0.34 -24.85
CA HIS A 116 -14.12 0.42 -25.91
C HIS A 116 -12.62 0.48 -25.64
N ARG A 117 -11.80 0.27 -26.68
CA ARG A 117 -10.33 0.19 -26.57
C ARG A 117 -9.74 1.41 -25.86
N THR A 118 -10.27 2.60 -26.11
CA THR A 118 -9.86 3.87 -25.50
C THR A 118 -10.00 3.91 -23.97
N ILE A 119 -10.86 3.06 -23.39
CA ILE A 119 -11.03 2.94 -21.94
C ILE A 119 -10.45 1.63 -21.42
N ALA A 120 -10.68 0.53 -22.14
CA ALA A 120 -10.25 -0.80 -21.73
C ALA A 120 -8.72 -0.91 -21.67
N ARG A 121 -7.98 -0.30 -22.62
CA ARG A 121 -6.51 -0.33 -22.61
C ARG A 121 -5.92 0.40 -21.40
N PRO A 122 -6.24 1.68 -21.14
CA PRO A 122 -5.77 2.35 -19.93
C PRO A 122 -6.12 1.58 -18.65
N ARG A 123 -7.33 1.03 -18.55
CA ARG A 123 -7.74 0.24 -17.39
C ARG A 123 -6.91 -1.04 -17.21
N GLN A 124 -6.61 -1.75 -18.30
CA GLN A 124 -5.74 -2.93 -18.26
C GLN A 124 -4.32 -2.57 -17.83
N ILE A 125 -3.79 -1.45 -18.32
CA ILE A 125 -2.48 -0.92 -17.91
C ILE A 125 -2.48 -0.59 -16.42
N ALA A 126 -3.52 0.10 -15.92
CA ALA A 126 -3.66 0.42 -14.51
C ALA A 126 -3.72 -0.83 -13.63
N MET A 127 -4.44 -1.88 -14.03
CA MET A 127 -4.47 -3.18 -13.33
C MET A 127 -3.10 -3.88 -13.34
N TYR A 128 -2.39 -3.83 -14.48
CA TYR A 128 -1.04 -4.37 -14.60
C TYR A 128 -0.05 -3.65 -13.67
N LEU A 129 -0.06 -2.32 -13.68
CA LEU A 129 0.78 -1.49 -12.82
C LEU A 129 0.42 -1.68 -11.34
N ALA A 130 -0.86 -1.73 -10.99
CA ALA A 130 -1.31 -2.04 -9.63
C ALA A 130 -0.77 -3.38 -9.15
N LYS A 131 -0.78 -4.41 -10.01
CA LYS A 131 -0.24 -5.72 -9.65
C LYS A 131 1.29 -5.72 -9.51
N LYS A 132 1.97 -4.82 -10.21
CA LYS A 132 3.44 -4.73 -10.21
C LYS A 132 4.01 -3.85 -9.10
N LEU A 133 3.35 -2.75 -8.79
CA LEU A 133 3.86 -1.68 -7.93
C LEU A 133 3.25 -1.69 -6.53
N THR A 134 2.21 -2.49 -6.29
CA THR A 134 1.57 -2.60 -4.97
C THR A 134 1.62 -4.03 -4.46
N THR A 135 1.44 -4.19 -3.14
CA THR A 135 1.33 -5.51 -2.49
C THR A 135 -0.08 -6.11 -2.57
N LYS A 136 -1.01 -5.45 -3.27
CA LYS A 136 -2.42 -5.84 -3.30
C LYS A 136 -2.63 -7.16 -4.06
N SER A 137 -3.54 -7.97 -3.56
CA SER A 137 -3.97 -9.22 -4.19
C SER A 137 -4.84 -8.97 -5.43
N LEU A 138 -4.98 -9.97 -6.31
CA LEU A 138 -5.85 -9.85 -7.50
C LEU A 138 -7.31 -9.52 -7.15
N PRO A 139 -7.91 -10.12 -6.09
CA PRO A 139 -9.25 -9.72 -5.64
C PRO A 139 -9.32 -8.27 -5.16
N GLU A 140 -8.33 -7.80 -4.37
CA GLU A 140 -8.29 -6.40 -3.92
C GLU A 140 -8.19 -5.42 -5.08
N ILE A 141 -7.33 -5.72 -6.05
CA ILE A 141 -7.24 -4.94 -7.28
C ILE A 141 -8.59 -4.95 -8.00
N GLY A 142 -9.20 -6.12 -8.21
CA GLY A 142 -10.50 -6.24 -8.86
C GLY A 142 -11.59 -5.38 -8.20
N ARG A 143 -11.66 -5.38 -6.86
CA ARG A 143 -12.56 -4.52 -6.08
C ARG A 143 -12.33 -3.03 -6.35
N ALA A 144 -11.08 -2.59 -6.33
CA ALA A 144 -10.71 -1.20 -6.59
C ALA A 144 -11.02 -0.76 -8.04
N PHE A 145 -11.17 -1.69 -8.98
CA PHE A 145 -11.63 -1.40 -10.33
C PHE A 145 -13.12 -1.76 -10.48
N GLY A 146 -14.00 -1.20 -9.64
CA GLY A 146 -15.46 -1.32 -9.81
C GLY A 146 -16.02 -2.72 -9.56
N GLY A 147 -15.46 -3.45 -8.58
CA GLY A 147 -15.99 -4.76 -8.19
C GLY A 147 -15.73 -5.89 -9.18
N ARG A 148 -14.64 -5.80 -9.95
CA ARG A 148 -14.29 -6.81 -10.96
C ARG A 148 -13.75 -8.09 -10.36
N ASP A 149 -14.02 -9.19 -11.04
CA ASP A 149 -13.51 -10.49 -10.65
C ASP A 149 -11.98 -10.58 -10.79
N HIS A 150 -11.35 -11.35 -9.91
CA HIS A 150 -9.89 -11.51 -9.86
C HIS A 150 -9.32 -12.07 -11.19
N THR A 151 -10.11 -12.90 -11.90
CA THR A 151 -9.79 -13.41 -13.24
C THR A 151 -9.69 -12.28 -14.27
N THR A 152 -10.50 -11.23 -14.15
CA THR A 152 -10.43 -10.04 -15.02
C THR A 152 -9.08 -9.34 -14.89
N VAL A 153 -8.58 -9.22 -13.65
CA VAL A 153 -7.25 -8.65 -13.38
C VAL A 153 -6.16 -9.54 -13.95
N MET A 154 -6.28 -10.87 -13.78
CA MET A 154 -5.34 -11.84 -14.37
C MET A 154 -5.28 -11.73 -15.90
N HIS A 155 -6.44 -11.63 -16.55
CA HIS A 155 -6.55 -11.42 -18.00
C HIS A 155 -5.89 -10.10 -18.41
N ALA A 156 -6.19 -8.99 -17.72
CA ALA A 156 -5.57 -7.69 -18.00
C ALA A 156 -4.04 -7.75 -17.92
N VAL A 157 -3.48 -8.35 -16.86
CA VAL A 157 -2.03 -8.53 -16.68
C VAL A 157 -1.41 -9.33 -17.82
N ARG A 158 -2.04 -10.45 -18.21
CA ARG A 158 -1.56 -11.27 -19.33
C ARG A 158 -1.60 -10.49 -20.65
N THR A 159 -2.72 -9.84 -20.93
CA THR A 159 -2.91 -9.03 -22.15
C THR A 159 -1.84 -7.94 -22.26
N VAL A 160 -1.61 -7.15 -21.21
CA VAL A 160 -0.59 -6.09 -21.23
C VAL A 160 0.79 -6.67 -21.50
N LYS A 161 1.18 -7.75 -20.81
CA LYS A 161 2.47 -8.43 -21.04
C LYS A 161 2.63 -8.90 -22.49
N THR A 162 1.61 -9.53 -23.06
CA THR A 162 1.66 -10.00 -24.46
C THR A 162 1.86 -8.84 -25.43
N ILE A 163 1.19 -7.71 -25.23
CA ILE A 163 1.33 -6.56 -26.14
C ILE A 163 2.69 -5.92 -26.00
N MET A 164 3.21 -5.77 -24.77
CA MET A 164 4.55 -5.26 -24.54
C MET A 164 5.64 -6.12 -25.22
N GLN A 165 5.39 -7.41 -25.45
CA GLN A 165 6.32 -8.27 -26.20
C GLN A 165 6.27 -8.03 -27.71
N SER A 166 5.12 -7.62 -28.25
CA SER A 166 4.92 -7.43 -29.69
C SER A 166 5.03 -5.98 -30.16
N ASP A 167 4.89 -5.01 -29.25
CA ASP A 167 4.80 -3.58 -29.55
C ASP A 167 5.73 -2.80 -28.61
N SER A 168 6.87 -2.36 -29.15
CA SER A 168 7.90 -1.63 -28.41
C SER A 168 7.44 -0.24 -27.96
N ALA A 169 6.64 0.46 -28.76
CA ALA A 169 6.11 1.77 -28.40
C ALA A 169 5.13 1.66 -27.23
N PHE A 170 4.29 0.64 -27.23
CA PHE A 170 3.42 0.34 -26.09
C PHE A 170 4.22 -0.03 -24.84
N ALA A 171 5.28 -0.83 -24.99
CA ALA A 171 6.14 -1.20 -23.88
C ALA A 171 6.83 0.03 -23.24
N GLU A 172 7.33 0.94 -24.07
CA GLU A 172 7.95 2.19 -23.62
C GLU A 172 6.94 3.09 -22.89
N GLU A 173 5.72 3.22 -23.40
CA GLU A 173 4.66 4.00 -22.74
C GLU A 173 4.32 3.44 -21.35
N VAL A 174 4.21 2.10 -21.21
CA VAL A 174 3.95 1.46 -19.92
C VAL A 174 5.12 1.64 -18.95
N GLU A 175 6.36 1.55 -19.43
CA GLU A 175 7.54 1.72 -18.58
C GLU A 175 7.72 3.19 -18.15
N LEU A 176 7.38 4.16 -19.00
CA LEU A 176 7.36 5.58 -18.63
C LEU A 176 6.34 5.86 -17.51
N LEU A 177 5.13 5.31 -17.66
CA LEU A 177 4.09 5.39 -16.63
C LEU A 177 4.58 4.78 -15.31
N LYS A 178 5.23 3.62 -15.37
CA LYS A 178 5.79 2.94 -14.21
C LYS A 178 6.81 3.81 -13.49
N ARG A 179 7.79 4.39 -14.21
CA ARG A 179 8.80 5.29 -13.62
C ARG A 179 8.19 6.51 -12.95
N THR A 180 7.14 7.09 -13.55
CA THR A 180 6.42 8.25 -12.99
C THR A 180 5.68 7.89 -11.70
N LEU A 181 5.28 6.63 -11.52
CA LEU A 181 4.60 6.14 -10.32
C LEU A 181 5.58 5.75 -9.21
N GLU A 182 6.84 5.46 -9.54
CA GLU A 182 7.91 5.12 -8.59
C GLU A 182 8.67 6.35 -8.06
N SER A 183 8.54 7.51 -8.72
CA SER A 183 9.19 8.78 -8.37
C SER A 183 8.41 9.58 -7.33
#